data_AF-A0A920YLY6-F1
#
_entry.id   AF-A0A920YLY6-F1
#
_cell.length_a   1.000
_cell.length_b   1.000
_cell.length_c   1.000
_cell.angle_alpha   90.00
_cell.angle_beta   90.00
_cell.angle_gamma   90.00
#
_symmetry.space_group_name_H-M   'P 1'
#
loop_
_entity.id
_entity.type
_entity.pdbx_description
1 polymer ?
#
loop_
_entity_poly.entity_id
_entity_poly.type
_entity_poly.pdbx_seq_one_letter_code
_entity_poly.pdbx_strand_id
1 'polypeptide(L)'
;MLKEGAEAQQGVRGLVWKTVLTTFSLVFLAELGDKTQLATLLLAAESRALWSVFLGAAGALVLSSLIGVLAGEALTHFIPPHYLQRGAGLAFILLGVLLLMRKG
;
A
#
# COMPACT_ATOMS: atom_id res chain seq x y z
N MET A 1 14.50 0.14 -38.84
CA MET A 1 13.32 -0.73 -38.61
C MET A 1 13.49 -1.78 -37.50
N LEU A 2 14.37 -2.80 -37.56
CA LEU A 2 14.49 -3.78 -36.43
C LEU A 2 15.27 -3.28 -35.19
N LYS A 3 16.13 -2.26 -35.33
CA LYS A 3 16.90 -1.69 -34.21
C LYS A 3 16.07 -0.72 -33.34
N GLU A 4 15.17 0.04 -33.95
CA GLU A 4 14.37 1.07 -33.27
C GLU A 4 13.34 0.47 -32.29
N GLY A 5 12.77 -0.70 -32.61
CA GLY A 5 11.86 -1.41 -31.70
C GLY A 5 12.56 -1.94 -30.44
N ALA A 6 13.84 -2.31 -30.53
CA ALA A 6 14.61 -2.81 -29.39
C ALA A 6 14.98 -1.68 -28.41
N GLU A 7 15.31 -0.49 -28.91
CA GLU A 7 15.64 0.68 -28.07
C GLU A 7 14.39 1.25 -27.37
N ALA A 8 13.24 1.28 -28.06
CA ALA A 8 11.97 1.69 -27.47
C ALA A 8 11.52 0.71 -26.36
N GLN A 9 11.69 -0.61 -26.58
CA GLN A 9 11.34 -1.62 -25.58
C GLN A 9 12.31 -1.62 -24.38
N GLN A 10 13.59 -1.27 -24.58
CA GLN A 10 14.55 -1.06 -23.48
C GLN A 10 14.21 0.19 -22.65
N GLY A 11 13.81 1.29 -23.29
CA GLY A 11 13.37 2.51 -22.62
C GLY A 11 12.14 2.28 -21.73
N VAL A 12 11.13 1.57 -22.26
CA VAL A 12 9.93 1.21 -21.49
C VAL A 12 10.25 0.27 -20.33
N ARG A 13 11.11 -0.74 -20.54
CA ARG A 13 11.50 -1.69 -19.47
C ARG A 13 12.27 -0.98 -18.35
N GLY A 14 13.13 -0.02 -18.69
CA GLY A 14 13.85 0.80 -17.73
C GLY A 14 12.92 1.73 -16.94
N LEU A 15 11.88 2.27 -17.57
CA LEU A 15 10.87 3.11 -16.92
C LEU A 15 10.04 2.30 -15.92
N VAL A 16 9.57 1.11 -16.31
CA VAL A 16 8.79 0.22 -15.42
C VAL A 16 9.61 -0.17 -14.19
N TRP A 17 10.88 -0.55 -14.37
CA TRP A 17 11.74 -0.92 -13.26
C TRP A 17 12.00 0.26 -12.31
N LYS A 18 12.18 1.47 -12.85
CA LYS A 18 12.27 2.69 -12.03
C LYS A 18 11.00 2.93 -11.23
N THR A 19 9.82 2.86 -11.85
CA THR A 19 8.54 3.08 -11.17
C THR A 19 8.30 2.06 -10.06
N VAL A 20 8.60 0.78 -10.32
CA VAL A 20 8.49 -0.29 -9.30
C VAL A 20 9.42 -0.01 -8.13
N LEU A 21 10.71 0.27 -8.40
CA LEU A 21 11.68 0.52 -7.34
C LEU A 21 11.35 1.78 -6.52
N THR A 22 10.98 2.87 -7.18
CA THR A 22 10.61 4.11 -6.49
C THR A 22 9.37 3.91 -5.63
N THR A 23 8.30 3.33 -6.18
CA THR A 23 7.06 3.09 -5.43
C THR A 23 7.28 2.12 -4.28
N PHE A 24 8.00 1.03 -4.51
CA PHE A 24 8.38 0.08 -3.47
C PHE A 24 9.16 0.77 -2.36
N SER A 25 10.19 1.57 -2.70
CA SER A 25 11.03 2.21 -1.69
C SER A 25 10.26 3.25 -0.87
N LEU A 26 9.39 4.03 -1.52
CA LEU A 26 8.52 5.02 -0.86
C LEU A 26 7.56 4.35 0.11
N VAL A 27 6.85 3.31 -0.35
CA VAL A 27 5.88 2.56 0.46
C VAL A 27 6.59 1.79 1.57
N PHE A 28 7.70 1.11 1.25
CA PHE A 28 8.48 0.36 2.23
C PHE A 28 8.98 1.26 3.35
N LEU A 29 9.55 2.43 3.03
CA LEU A 29 10.05 3.35 4.04
C LEU A 29 8.91 4.00 4.85
N ALA A 30 7.76 4.25 4.24
CA ALA A 30 6.57 4.76 4.93
C ALA A 30 5.96 3.72 5.89
N GLU A 31 6.04 2.43 5.53
CA GLU A 31 5.48 1.32 6.30
C GLU A 31 6.47 0.71 7.31
N LEU A 32 7.77 0.98 7.16
CA LEU A 32 8.81 0.42 8.04
C LEU A 32 8.63 0.90 9.49
N GLY A 33 8.39 -0.06 10.38
CA GLY A 33 8.18 0.23 11.81
C GLY A 33 6.75 0.62 12.15
N ASP A 34 5.78 0.35 11.26
CA ASP A 34 4.38 0.46 11.63
C ASP A 34 4.05 -0.43 12.84
N LYS A 35 3.12 0.04 13.65
CA LYS A 35 2.66 -0.65 14.87
C LYS A 35 2.16 -2.05 14.56
N THR A 36 1.60 -2.26 13.37
CA THR A 36 1.19 -3.60 12.93
C THR A 36 2.41 -4.50 12.82
N GLN A 37 3.52 -4.08 12.20
CA GLN A 37 4.74 -4.88 12.05
C GLN A 37 5.36 -5.27 13.40
N LEU A 38 5.41 -4.33 14.35
CA LEU A 38 5.88 -4.62 15.71
C LEU A 38 4.94 -5.57 16.45
N ALA A 39 3.63 -5.41 16.30
CA ALA A 39 2.64 -6.31 16.88
C ALA A 39 2.73 -7.73 16.31
N THR A 40 2.92 -7.88 14.99
CA THR A 40 3.11 -9.20 14.37
C THR A 40 4.42 -9.84 14.83
N LEU A 41 5.50 -9.06 14.97
CA LEU A 41 6.79 -9.54 15.43
C LEU A 41 6.77 -9.98 16.89
N LEU A 42 6.10 -9.21 17.76
CA LEU A 42 5.85 -9.57 19.16
C LEU A 42 4.97 -10.82 19.27
N LEU A 43 3.88 -10.89 18.52
CA LEU A 43 2.99 -12.06 18.49
C LEU A 43 3.72 -13.31 17.98
N ALA A 44 4.61 -13.17 16.99
CA ALA A 44 5.43 -14.25 16.48
C ALA A 44 6.57 -14.65 17.44
N ALA A 45 7.07 -13.72 18.27
CA ALA A 45 8.05 -14.00 19.30
C ALA A 45 7.44 -14.69 20.52
N GLU A 46 6.19 -14.37 20.86
CA GLU A 46 5.45 -14.95 21.99
C GLU A 46 4.82 -16.30 21.63
N SER A 47 4.38 -16.46 20.37
CA SER A 47 3.84 -17.72 19.85
C SER A 47 4.98 -18.61 19.34
N ARG A 48 5.12 -19.84 19.85
CA ARG A 48 6.03 -20.86 19.26
C ARG A 48 5.69 -21.28 17.82
N ALA A 49 4.73 -20.62 17.17
CA ALA A 49 4.18 -20.94 15.86
C ALA A 49 4.30 -19.74 14.88
N LEU A 50 5.55 -19.36 14.56
CA LEU A 50 5.87 -18.24 13.64
C LEU A 50 5.09 -18.33 12.31
N TRP A 51 4.97 -19.53 11.74
CA TRP A 51 4.30 -19.75 10.46
C TRP A 51 2.81 -19.45 10.50
N SER A 52 2.12 -19.80 11.60
CA SER A 52 0.69 -19.53 11.74
C SER A 52 0.41 -18.04 11.88
N VAL A 53 1.25 -17.31 12.61
CA VAL A 53 1.14 -15.85 12.76
C VAL A 53 1.42 -15.16 11.42
N PHE A 54 2.46 -15.57 10.71
CA PHE A 54 2.78 -15.04 9.39
C PHE A 54 1.64 -15.25 8.39
N LEU A 55 1.15 -16.49 8.26
CA LEU A 55 0.07 -16.80 7.33
C LEU A 55 -1.24 -16.09 7.69
N GLY A 56 -1.55 -15.97 8.99
CA GLY A 56 -2.72 -15.23 9.47
C GLY A 56 -2.64 -13.74 9.12
N ALA A 57 -1.50 -13.10 9.40
CA ALA A 57 -1.30 -11.68 9.09
C ALA A 57 -1.26 -11.42 7.57
N ALA A 58 -0.56 -12.27 6.80
CA ALA A 58 -0.51 -12.17 5.35
C ALA A 58 -1.91 -12.38 4.73
N GLY A 59 -2.65 -13.39 5.20
CA GLY A 59 -4.02 -13.64 4.77
C GLY A 59 -4.96 -12.48 5.09
N ALA A 60 -4.89 -11.94 6.31
CA ALA A 60 -5.67 -10.77 6.71
C ALA A 60 -5.35 -9.54 5.84
N LEU A 61 -4.09 -9.29 5.53
CA LEU A 61 -3.67 -8.19 4.67
C LEU A 61 -4.20 -8.34 3.24
N VAL A 62 -4.07 -9.54 2.65
CA VAL A 62 -4.57 -9.83 1.31
C VAL A 62 -6.09 -9.68 1.24
N LEU A 63 -6.81 -10.25 2.20
CA LEU A 63 -8.27 -10.16 2.25
C LEU A 63 -8.74 -8.72 2.45
N SER A 64 -8.14 -7.98 3.38
CA SER A 64 -8.45 -6.58 3.62
C SER A 64 -8.22 -5.73 2.37
N SER A 65 -7.08 -5.92 1.70
CA SER A 65 -6.75 -5.21 0.46
C SER A 65 -7.72 -5.56 -0.66
N LEU A 66 -8.06 -6.85 -0.83
CA LEU A 66 -9.01 -7.31 -1.84
C LEU A 66 -10.38 -6.68 -1.65
N ILE A 67 -10.91 -6.69 -0.42
CA ILE A 67 -12.18 -6.06 -0.09
C ILE A 67 -12.11 -4.55 -0.37
N GLY A 68 -11.02 -3.90 0.02
CA GLY A 68 -10.82 -2.48 -0.22
C GLY A 68 -10.81 -2.11 -1.71
N VAL A 69 -10.12 -2.90 -2.54
CA VAL A 69 -10.06 -2.69 -4.00
C VAL A 69 -11.43 -2.91 -4.64
N LEU A 70 -12.12 -4.01 -4.32
CA LEU A 70 -13.44 -4.30 -4.89
C LEU A 70 -14.48 -3.25 -4.47
N ALA A 71 -14.46 -2.82 -3.21
CA ALA A 71 -15.33 -1.76 -2.73
C ALA A 71 -14.99 -0.42 -3.40
N GLY A 72 -13.70 -0.10 -3.55
CA GLY A 72 -13.24 1.10 -4.24
C GLY A 72 -13.66 1.12 -5.71
N GLU A 73 -13.52 0.01 -6.43
CA GLU A 73 -13.96 -0.16 -7.81
C GLU A 73 -15.48 -0.03 -7.95
N ALA A 74 -16.25 -0.66 -7.06
CA ALA A 74 -17.70 -0.50 -7.05
C ALA A 74 -18.10 0.97 -6.81
N LEU A 75 -17.38 1.68 -5.94
CA LEU A 75 -17.68 3.05 -5.60
C LEU A 75 -17.35 4.04 -6.73
N THR A 76 -16.28 3.80 -7.49
CA THR A 76 -15.93 4.65 -8.66
C THR A 76 -16.93 4.53 -9.80
N HIS A 77 -17.73 3.46 -9.84
CA HIS A 77 -18.85 3.32 -10.78
C HIS A 77 -20.00 4.30 -10.50
N PHE A 78 -20.20 4.71 -9.25
CA PHE A 78 -21.28 5.63 -8.84
C PHE A 78 -20.80 7.06 -8.58
N ILE A 79 -19.53 7.22 -8.18
CA ILE A 79 -18.97 8.50 -7.76
C ILE A 79 -17.81 8.88 -8.67
N PRO A 80 -17.83 10.06 -9.31
CA PRO A 80 -16.75 10.45 -10.19
C PRO A 80 -15.42 10.64 -9.42
N PRO A 81 -14.27 10.24 -10.00
CA PRO A 81 -12.98 10.08 -9.30
C PRO A 81 -12.50 11.32 -8.53
N HIS A 82 -12.81 12.51 -9.03
CA HIS A 82 -12.40 13.78 -8.43
C HIS A 82 -12.99 14.03 -7.02
N TYR A 83 -14.18 13.49 -6.71
CA TYR A 83 -14.78 13.62 -5.38
C TYR A 83 -14.13 12.63 -4.42
N LEU A 84 -13.79 11.45 -4.94
CA LEU A 84 -13.09 10.42 -4.17
C LEU A 84 -11.68 10.89 -3.77
N GLN A 85 -10.94 11.53 -4.68
CA GLN A 85 -9.63 12.13 -4.38
C GLN A 85 -9.72 13.25 -3.34
N ARG A 86 -10.68 14.18 -3.49
CA ARG A 86 -10.87 15.27 -2.52
C ARG A 86 -11.29 14.73 -1.15
N GLY A 87 -12.18 13.74 -1.12
CA GLY A 87 -12.62 13.08 0.12
C GLY A 87 -11.48 12.36 0.83
N ALA A 88 -10.66 11.59 0.10
CA ALA A 88 -9.48 10.93 0.64
C ALA A 88 -8.47 11.93 1.20
N GLY A 89 -8.19 13.03 0.47
CA GLY A 89 -7.30 14.09 0.93
C GLY A 89 -7.80 14.78 2.22
N LEU A 90 -9.09 15.11 2.29
CA LEU A 90 -9.70 15.67 3.50
C LEU A 90 -9.63 14.70 4.68
N ALA A 91 -9.95 13.42 4.46
CA ALA A 91 -9.84 12.39 5.49
C ALA A 91 -8.40 12.27 6.01
N PHE A 92 -7.41 12.36 5.12
CA PHE A 92 -5.99 12.31 5.48
C PHE A 92 -5.57 13.52 6.32
N ILE A 93 -6.01 14.73 5.96
CA ILE A 93 -5.77 15.95 6.73
C ILE A 93 -6.42 15.85 8.12
N LEU A 94 -7.68 15.40 8.19
CA LEU A 94 -8.40 15.24 9.45
C LEU A 94 -7.70 14.23 10.37
N LEU A 95 -7.28 13.08 9.84
CA LEU A 95 -6.49 12.09 10.58
C LEU A 95 -5.17 12.67 11.05
N GLY A 96 -4.47 13.41 10.19
CA GLY A 96 -3.21 14.08 10.53
C GLY A 96 -3.38 15.06 11.69
N VAL A 97 -4.40 15.93 11.63
CA VAL A 97 -4.73 16.88 12.69
C VAL A 97 -5.10 16.15 13.98
N LEU A 98 -5.98 15.15 13.90
CA LEU A 98 -6.42 14.37 15.05
C LEU A 98 -5.23 13.67 15.74
N LEU A 99 -4.32 13.06 14.97
CA LEU A 99 -3.12 12.43 15.50
C LEU A 99 -2.18 13.43 16.17
N LEU A 100 -2.06 14.65 15.63
CA LEU A 100 -1.26 15.72 16.20
C LEU A 100 -1.87 16.20 17.53
N MET A 101 -3.19 16.39 17.57
CA MET A 101 -3.93 16.78 18.79
C MET A 101 -3.87 15.70 19.89
N ARG A 102 -3.86 14.42 19.53
CA ARG A 102 -3.78 13.31 20.50
C ARG A 102 -2.38 13.12 21.09
N LYS A 103 -1.36 13.79 20.54
CA LYS A 103 0.04 13.67 20.98
C LYS A 103 0.47 14.80 21.93
N GLY A 104 -0.46 15.63 22.40
CA GLY A 104 -0.33 16.53 23.55
C GLY A 104 -1.16 16.04 24.73
#